data_AF-A0A7X7QEY0-F1
#
_entry.id   AF-A0A7X7QEY0-F1
#
_cell.length_a   1.000
_cell.length_b   1.000
_cell.length_c   1.000
_cell.angle_alpha   90.00
_cell.angle_beta   90.00
_cell.angle_gamma   90.00
#
_symmetry.space_group_name_H-M   'P 1'
#
loop_
_entity.id
_entity.type
_entity.pdbx_description
1 polymer ?
#
loop_
_entity_poly.entity_id
_entity_poly.type
_entity_poly.pdbx_seq_one_letter_code
_entity_poly.pdbx_strand_id
1 'polypeptide(L)'
;GQRTVHLRAGASGGRLLLIGGTPFTEEIVMWWNFIGRTHEEVVEARAQWQREIGAPDADGPSLEERFGIQPGYPGGDPLPAPELPRNTRLKPRVTPMPPL
;
A
#
# COMPACT_ATOMS: atom_id res chain seq x y z
N GLY A 1 -22.54 -16.16 -8.38
CA GLY A 1 -21.12 -16.43 -8.07
C GLY A 1 -20.85 -17.92 -8.04
N GLN A 2 -19.67 -18.35 -8.49
CA GLN A 2 -19.20 -19.73 -8.33
C GLN A 2 -19.13 -20.09 -6.85
N ARG A 3 -19.72 -21.22 -6.46
CA ARG A 3 -19.74 -21.71 -5.06
C ARG A 3 -18.66 -22.75 -4.78
N THR A 4 -18.03 -23.27 -5.83
CA THR A 4 -17.05 -24.34 -5.76
C THR A 4 -15.85 -23.99 -6.61
N VAL A 5 -14.68 -24.43 -6.16
CA VAL A 5 -13.43 -24.39 -6.91
C VAL A 5 -12.90 -25.82 -6.94
N HIS A 6 -12.72 -26.36 -8.14
CA HIS A 6 -12.15 -27.70 -8.33
C HIS A 6 -10.64 -27.57 -8.58
N LEU A 7 -9.84 -28.23 -7.75
CA LEU A 7 -8.38 -28.24 -7.85
C LEU A 7 -7.92 -29.68 -8.12
N ARG A 8 -6.92 -29.84 -8.98
CA ARG A 8 -6.23 -31.12 -9.23
C ARG A 8 -4.73 -30.87 -9.19
N ALA A 9 -3.99 -31.66 -8.42
CA ALA A 9 -2.54 -31.68 -8.43
C ALA A 9 -2.02 -32.93 -9.17
N GLY A 10 -0.83 -32.83 -9.76
CA GLY A 10 -0.14 -33.96 -10.40
C GLY A 10 0.55 -34.89 -9.39
N ALA A 11 1.30 -35.87 -9.89
CA ALA A 11 1.94 -36.92 -9.09
C ALA A 11 2.93 -36.38 -8.01
N SER A 12 3.54 -35.23 -8.24
CA SER A 12 4.45 -34.57 -7.30
C SER A 12 3.74 -33.63 -6.30
N GLY A 13 2.41 -33.52 -6.36
CA GLY A 13 1.64 -32.59 -5.54
C GLY A 13 1.88 -31.11 -5.87
N GLY A 14 1.41 -30.22 -4.99
CA GLY A 14 1.60 -28.76 -5.07
C GLY A 14 1.25 -28.06 -3.76
N ARG A 15 1.78 -26.86 -3.52
CA ARG A 15 1.43 -25.99 -2.39
C ARG A 15 0.58 -24.83 -2.89
N LEU A 16 -0.58 -24.62 -2.28
CA LEU A 16 -1.60 -23.67 -2.74
C LEU A 16 -2.05 -22.75 -1.60
N LEU A 17 -2.39 -21.52 -1.94
CA LEU A 17 -3.03 -20.53 -1.06
C LEU A 17 -4.27 -19.98 -1.77
N LEU A 18 -5.44 -20.13 -1.15
CA LEU A 18 -6.69 -19.55 -1.62
C LEU A 18 -7.06 -18.37 -0.73
N ILE A 19 -7.14 -17.18 -1.30
CA ILE A 19 -7.59 -15.97 -0.63
C ILE A 19 -8.85 -15.50 -1.33
N GLY A 20 -9.90 -15.29 -0.56
CA GLY A 20 -11.17 -14.76 -1.02
C GLY A 20 -11.94 -14.11 0.14
N GLY A 21 -12.93 -13.31 -0.18
CA GLY A 21 -13.74 -12.60 0.79
C GLY A 21 -14.77 -11.71 0.11
N THR A 22 -15.66 -11.12 0.91
CA THR A 22 -16.57 -10.09 0.43
C THR A 22 -15.76 -8.95 -0.19
N PRO A 23 -16.14 -8.44 -1.38
CA PRO A 23 -15.45 -7.30 -1.97
C PRO A 23 -15.45 -6.12 -1.00
N PHE A 24 -14.31 -5.44 -0.91
CA PHE A 24 -14.20 -4.22 -0.13
C PHE A 24 -15.00 -3.11 -0.83
N THR A 25 -15.87 -2.43 -0.08
CA THR A 25 -16.82 -1.45 -0.63
C THR A 25 -16.30 -0.01 -0.55
N GLU A 26 -15.28 0.25 0.25
CA GLU A 26 -14.69 1.59 0.34
C GLU A 26 -13.68 1.80 -0.79
N GLU A 27 -13.64 3.03 -1.27
CA GLU A 27 -12.65 3.48 -2.24
C GLU A 27 -11.30 3.68 -1.56
N ILE A 28 -10.29 2.92 -1.99
CA ILE A 28 -8.92 3.03 -1.49
C ILE A 28 -7.98 3.52 -2.58
N VAL A 29 -7.08 4.42 -2.21
CA VAL A 29 -5.94 4.86 -3.01
C VAL A 29 -4.70 4.22 -2.40
N MET A 30 -3.93 3.51 -3.24
CA MET A 30 -2.67 2.91 -2.82
C MET A 30 -1.55 3.37 -3.73
N TRP A 31 -0.45 3.79 -3.12
CA TRP A 31 0.80 4.04 -3.82
C TRP A 31 1.94 3.72 -2.87
N TRP A 32 2.91 2.93 -3.34
CA TRP A 32 3.94 2.33 -2.49
C TRP A 32 3.30 1.65 -1.25
N ASN A 33 3.83 1.90 -0.05
CA ASN A 33 3.35 1.35 1.21
C ASN A 33 2.26 2.23 1.87
N PHE A 34 1.74 3.24 1.17
CA PHE A 34 0.71 4.13 1.70
C PHE A 34 -0.66 3.75 1.15
N ILE A 35 -1.62 3.58 2.06
CA ILE A 35 -3.03 3.34 1.76
C ILE A 35 -3.84 4.45 2.43
N GLY A 36 -4.61 5.16 1.62
CA GLY A 36 -5.57 6.17 2.07
C GLY A 36 -6.88 6.05 1.31
N ARG A 37 -7.83 6.93 1.61
CA ARG A 37 -9.10 7.07 0.88
C ARG A 37 -8.99 8.07 -0.27
N THR A 38 -8.01 8.97 -0.20
CA THR A 38 -7.81 10.04 -1.18
C THR A 38 -6.34 10.14 -1.61
N HIS A 39 -6.10 10.83 -2.72
CA HIS A 39 -4.75 11.17 -3.16
C HIS A 39 -4.03 12.04 -2.13
N GLU A 40 -4.73 13.02 -1.57
CA GLU A 40 -4.23 13.95 -0.55
C GLU A 40 -3.72 13.21 0.70
N GLU A 41 -4.46 12.20 1.16
CA GLU A 41 -4.03 11.40 2.32
C GLU A 41 -2.73 10.64 2.04
N VAL A 42 -2.53 10.16 0.81
CA VAL A 42 -1.29 9.48 0.40
C VAL A 42 -0.13 10.46 0.25
N VAL A 43 -0.39 11.65 -0.30
CA VAL A 43 0.61 12.74 -0.40
C VAL A 43 1.08 13.14 1.00
N GLU A 44 0.15 13.34 1.91
CA GLU A 44 0.45 13.73 3.30
C GLU A 44 1.22 12.62 4.02
N ALA A 45 0.80 11.35 3.89
CA ALA A 45 1.52 10.23 4.49
C ALA A 45 2.97 10.13 3.96
N ARG A 46 3.18 10.37 2.66
CA ARG A 46 4.54 10.44 2.08
C ARG A 46 5.34 11.59 2.68
N ALA A 47 4.78 12.79 2.74
CA ALA A 47 5.48 13.96 3.28
C ALA A 47 5.89 13.72 4.74
N GLN A 48 4.98 13.19 5.57
CA GLN A 48 5.27 12.83 6.96
C GLN A 48 6.40 11.78 7.05
N TRP A 49 6.36 10.73 6.23
CA TRP A 49 7.41 9.71 6.22
C TRP A 49 8.77 10.31 5.86
N GLN A 50 8.84 11.10 4.77
CA GLN A 50 10.09 11.75 4.36
C GLN A 50 10.66 12.66 5.46
N ARG A 51 9.78 13.43 6.14
CA ARG A 51 10.18 14.28 7.27
C ARG A 51 10.66 13.46 8.46
N GLU A 52 9.98 12.36 8.80
CA GLU A 52 10.33 11.51 9.95
C GLU A 52 11.70 10.84 9.76
N ILE A 53 12.00 10.35 8.55
CA ILE A 53 13.28 9.69 8.26
C ILE A 53 14.42 10.67 7.93
N GLY A 54 14.14 11.98 7.89
CA GLY A 54 15.13 13.00 7.50
C GLY A 54 15.58 12.86 6.04
N ALA A 55 14.66 12.52 5.14
CA ALA A 55 14.97 12.34 3.72
C ALA A 55 15.50 13.63 3.07
N PRO A 56 16.39 13.54 2.06
CA PRO A 56 16.94 14.73 1.40
C PRO A 56 15.91 15.65 0.74
N ASP A 57 14.77 15.11 0.32
CA ASP A 57 13.66 15.83 -0.31
C ASP A 57 12.52 16.16 0.68
N ALA A 58 12.75 16.03 1.99
CA ALA A 58 11.78 16.43 3.00
C ALA A 58 11.52 17.95 2.95
N ASP A 59 10.26 18.33 3.12
CA ASP A 59 9.77 19.72 3.06
C ASP A 59 9.81 20.44 4.42
N GLY A 60 10.51 19.87 5.40
CA GLY A 60 10.67 20.46 6.73
C GLY A 60 11.02 19.41 7.80
N PRO A 61 11.06 19.81 9.08
CA PRO A 61 11.24 18.88 10.18
C PRO A 61 9.97 18.04 10.41
N SER A 62 10.13 16.83 10.95
CA SER A 62 8.98 16.09 11.46
C SER A 62 8.37 16.82 12.65
N LEU A 63 7.04 16.81 12.75
CA LEU A 63 6.31 17.41 13.87
C LEU A 63 5.87 16.36 14.89
N GLU A 64 5.80 15.09 14.48
CA GLU A 64 5.29 13.96 15.27
C GLU A 64 6.00 12.66 14.84
N GLU A 65 6.03 11.67 15.73
CA GLU A 65 6.52 10.31 15.42
C GLU A 65 5.32 9.42 15.10
N ARG A 66 5.02 9.26 13.81
CA ARG A 66 3.86 8.49 13.33
C ARG A 66 4.24 7.06 12.94
N PHE A 67 5.39 6.88 12.29
CA PHE A 67 5.77 5.62 11.66
C PHE A 67 6.69 4.76 12.54
N GLY A 68 7.45 5.38 13.43
CA GLY A 68 8.36 4.71 14.35
C GLY A 68 9.60 4.21 13.63
N ILE A 69 10.71 4.92 13.80
CA ILE A 69 12.00 4.52 13.25
C ILE A 69 12.77 3.73 14.31
N GLN A 70 13.02 2.45 14.04
CA GLN A 70 13.78 1.61 14.96
C GLN A 70 15.28 1.97 14.96
N PRO A 71 15.85 2.46 16.08
CA PRO A 71 17.27 2.74 16.15
C PRO A 71 18.10 1.45 16.00
N GLY A 72 19.20 1.53 15.24
CA GLY A 72 20.12 0.41 15.07
C GLY A 72 19.54 -0.75 14.25
N TYR A 73 18.54 -0.49 13.39
CA TYR A 73 18.03 -1.49 12.47
C TYR A 73 19.17 -2.08 11.61
N PRO A 74 19.39 -3.41 11.61
CA PRO A 74 20.51 -4.02 10.88
C PRO A 74 20.48 -3.81 9.37
N GLY A 75 19.31 -3.52 8.80
CA GLY A 75 19.14 -3.25 7.37
C GLY A 75 19.56 -1.84 6.95
N GLY A 76 20.08 -1.01 7.88
CA GLY A 76 20.54 0.34 7.60
C GLY A 76 19.47 1.39 7.78
N ASP A 77 19.66 2.53 7.11
CA ASP A 77 18.76 3.68 7.21
C ASP A 77 17.37 3.38 6.61
N PRO A 78 16.31 4.04 7.10
CA PRO A 78 14.98 3.91 6.53
C PRO A 78 14.95 4.27 5.03
N LEU A 79 14.17 3.53 4.25
CA LEU A 79 14.06 3.73 2.81
C LEU A 79 13.19 4.96 2.47
N PRO A 80 13.70 5.94 1.70
CA PRO A 80 12.89 7.05 1.22
C PRO A 80 11.77 6.58 0.29
N ALA A 81 10.62 7.22 0.40
CA ALA A 81 9.52 6.99 -0.52
C ALA A 81 9.87 7.56 -1.91
N PRO A 82 9.57 6.84 -3.02
CA PRO A 82 9.82 7.36 -4.37
C PRO A 82 9.10 8.69 -4.64
N GLU A 83 9.47 9.45 -5.67
CA GLU A 83 8.68 10.62 -6.05
C GLU A 83 7.27 10.23 -6.53
N LEU A 84 6.27 11.03 -6.17
CA LEU A 84 4.92 10.88 -6.71
C LEU A 84 4.88 11.31 -8.19
N PRO A 85 4.01 10.70 -9.02
CA PRO A 85 3.80 11.13 -10.40
C PRO A 85 3.36 12.59 -10.48
N ARG A 86 4.18 13.47 -11.05
CA ARG A 86 3.95 14.93 -11.05
C ARG A 86 2.71 15.37 -11.83
N ASN A 87 2.31 14.60 -12.85
CA ASN A 87 1.24 14.97 -13.79
C ASN A 87 -0.02 14.11 -13.64
N THR A 88 -0.16 13.32 -12.57
CA THR A 88 -1.28 12.39 -12.46
C THR A 88 -1.74 12.23 -11.02
N ARG A 89 -3.05 12.38 -10.81
CA ARG A 89 -3.68 12.07 -9.52
C ARG A 89 -3.91 10.56 -9.40
N LEU A 90 -3.55 10.03 -8.24
CA LEU A 90 -3.83 8.63 -7.91
C LEU A 90 -5.35 8.42 -7.88
N LYS A 91 -5.83 7.36 -8.52
CA LYS A 91 -7.25 7.03 -8.60
C LYS A 91 -7.59 5.93 -7.60
N PRO A 92 -8.74 6.02 -6.93
CA PRO A 92 -9.19 4.93 -6.08
C PRO A 92 -9.42 3.64 -6.87
N ARG A 93 -9.17 2.52 -6.22
CA ARG A 93 -9.53 1.21 -6.74
C ARG A 93 -11.03 1.00 -6.51
N VAL A 94 -11.81 1.17 -7.57
CA VAL A 94 -13.25 0.90 -7.55
C VAL A 94 -13.48 -0.59 -7.79
N THR A 95 -14.24 -1.24 -6.91
CA THR A 95 -14.69 -2.61 -7.14
C THR A 95 -15.71 -2.61 -8.28
N PRO A 96 -15.50 -3.39 -9.37
CA PRO A 96 -16.51 -3.52 -10.41
C PRO A 96 -17.80 -4.09 -9.80
N MET A 97 -18.95 -3.47 -10.08
CA MET A 97 -20.22 -4.09 -9.68
C MET A 97 -20.34 -5.47 -10.33
N PRO A 98 -20.80 -6.51 -9.60
CA PRO A 98 -21.14 -7.76 -10.25
C PRO A 98 -22.20 -7.49 -11.34
N PRO A 99 -22.12 -8.15 -12.50
CA PRO A 99 -23.20 -8.08 -13.49
C PRO A 99 -24.53 -8.52 -12.86
N LEU A 100 -25.61 -7.82 -13.21
CA LEU A 100 -26.99 -8.13 -12.79
C LEU A 100 -27.39 -9.56 -13.13
#